data_AF-A0A1V4REA8-F1
#
_entry.id   AF-A0A1V4REA8-F1
#
_cell.length_a   1.000
_cell.length_b   1.000
_cell.length_c   1.000
_cell.angle_alpha   90.00
_cell.angle_beta   90.00
_cell.angle_gamma   90.00
#
_symmetry.space_group_name_H-M   'P 1'
#
loop_
_entity.id
_entity.type
_entity.pdbx_description
1 polymer ?
#
loop_
_entity_poly.entity_id
_entity_poly.type
_entity_poly.pdbx_seq_one_letter_code
_entity_poly.pdbx_strand_id
1 'polypeptide(L)'
;MKRKKSPDRSIKHKDIRMLEAFKRKKFIDAEMAGYIADKIIEIMPNLKEMVGKYDINVKDVIRFQSVSEKCRSEREKRGFAFKQIALSLKVPQYWLKYIESSSVKNINVDILKRYIDYLGLRRWFNLWKKNNLDVYARLSKEK
;
A
#
# COMPACT_ATOMS: atom_id res chain seq x y z
N MET A 1 -27.61 1.66 -35.32
CA MET A 1 -26.43 0.86 -34.90
C MET A 1 -25.44 1.73 -34.14
N LYS A 2 -25.30 1.56 -32.82
CA LYS A 2 -24.23 2.23 -32.03
C LYS A 2 -22.90 1.52 -32.32
N ARG A 3 -21.97 2.17 -33.03
CA ARG A 3 -20.60 1.68 -33.23
C ARG A 3 -19.95 1.51 -31.85
N LYS A 4 -19.69 0.28 -31.41
CA LYS A 4 -18.78 0.00 -30.29
C LYS A 4 -17.41 0.58 -30.68
N LYS A 5 -16.94 1.62 -30.00
CA LYS A 5 -15.57 2.10 -30.15
C LYS A 5 -14.65 0.92 -29.80
N SER A 6 -13.90 0.43 -30.79
CA SER A 6 -12.82 -0.52 -30.56
C SER A 6 -11.88 0.07 -29.49
N PRO A 7 -11.48 -0.69 -28.46
CA PRO A 7 -10.55 -0.18 -27.47
C PRO A 7 -9.27 0.25 -28.17
N ASP A 8 -8.84 1.48 -27.90
CA ASP A 8 -7.66 2.10 -28.48
C ASP A 8 -6.44 1.18 -28.30
N ARG A 9 -5.74 0.87 -29.40
CA ARG A 9 -4.56 -0.01 -29.41
C ARG A 9 -3.45 0.50 -28.49
N SER A 10 -3.42 1.82 -28.23
CA SER A 10 -2.48 2.46 -27.31
C SER A 10 -2.67 2.01 -25.85
N ILE A 11 -3.92 1.83 -25.41
CA ILE A 11 -4.29 1.42 -24.05
C ILE A 11 -3.85 -0.01 -23.81
N LYS A 12 -4.12 -0.92 -24.77
CA LYS A 12 -3.71 -2.33 -24.65
C LYS A 12 -2.18 -2.50 -24.56
N HIS A 13 -1.41 -1.70 -25.29
CA HIS A 13 0.06 -1.75 -25.22
C HIS A 13 0.58 -1.26 -23.86
N LYS A 14 -0.02 -0.19 -23.32
CA LYS A 14 0.33 0.30 -21.99
C LYS A 14 0.02 -0.75 -20.92
N ASP A 15 -1.15 -1.38 -20.99
CA ASP A 15 -1.57 -2.41 -20.04
C ASP A 15 -0.60 -3.60 -20.04
N ILE A 16 -0.21 -4.11 -21.22
CA ILE A 16 0.77 -5.22 -21.35
C ILE A 16 2.12 -4.83 -20.75
N ARG A 17 2.64 -3.64 -21.09
CA ARG A 17 3.91 -3.13 -20.56
C ARG A 17 3.88 -3.01 -19.03
N MET A 18 2.77 -2.52 -18.47
CA MET A 18 2.60 -2.40 -17.02
C MET A 18 2.52 -3.77 -16.34
N LEU A 19 1.84 -4.75 -16.95
CA LEU A 19 1.81 -6.12 -16.42
C LEU A 19 3.18 -6.80 -16.43
N GLU A 20 3.98 -6.61 -17.47
CA GLU A 20 5.35 -7.12 -17.53
C GLU A 20 6.26 -6.43 -16.50
N ALA A 21 6.15 -5.11 -16.37
CA ALA A 21 6.88 -4.37 -15.34
C ALA A 21 6.46 -4.81 -13.93
N PHE A 22 5.17 -5.09 -13.70
CA PHE A 22 4.67 -5.60 -12.43
C PHE A 22 5.27 -6.96 -12.07
N LYS A 23 5.36 -7.89 -13.03
CA LYS A 23 5.98 -9.21 -12.82
C LYS A 23 7.47 -9.13 -12.47
N ARG A 24 8.18 -8.11 -12.98
CA ARG A 24 9.63 -7.93 -12.75
C ARG A 24 9.93 -7.13 -11.49
N LYS A 25 9.06 -6.20 -11.10
CA LYS A 25 9.30 -5.32 -9.96
C LYS A 25 8.96 -6.01 -8.66
N LYS A 26 9.85 -5.85 -7.67
CA LYS A 26 9.65 -6.36 -6.31
C LYS A 26 8.66 -5.51 -5.49
N PHE A 27 8.47 -4.24 -5.88
CA PHE A 27 7.59 -3.29 -5.21
C PHE A 27 6.86 -2.43 -6.23
N ILE A 28 5.65 -1.99 -5.88
CA ILE A 28 4.88 -1.02 -6.67
C ILE A 28 5.50 0.36 -6.45
N ASP A 29 5.93 1.01 -7.53
CA ASP A 29 6.46 2.37 -7.51
C ASP A 29 5.39 3.40 -7.93
N ALA A 30 5.78 4.67 -8.05
CA ALA A 30 4.86 5.76 -8.31
C ALA A 30 4.11 5.63 -9.67
N GLU A 31 4.80 5.21 -10.73
CA GLU A 31 4.18 5.01 -12.05
C GLU A 31 3.14 3.89 -12.00
N MET A 32 3.51 2.76 -11.41
CA MET A 32 2.62 1.60 -11.28
C MET A 32 1.41 1.92 -10.40
N ALA A 33 1.62 2.61 -9.28
CA ALA A 33 0.55 3.03 -8.39
C ALA A 33 -0.42 4.00 -9.07
N GLY A 34 0.08 4.90 -9.92
CA GLY A 34 -0.75 5.78 -10.73
C GLY A 34 -1.64 5.00 -11.69
N TYR A 35 -1.05 4.08 -12.46
CA TYR A 35 -1.80 3.23 -13.37
C TYR A 35 -2.87 2.39 -12.65
N ILE A 36 -2.53 1.77 -11.52
CA ILE A 36 -3.50 0.99 -10.73
C ILE A 36 -4.60 1.90 -10.19
N ALA A 37 -4.27 3.08 -9.66
CA ALA A 37 -5.27 4.03 -9.16
C ALA A 37 -6.26 4.45 -10.24
N ASP A 38 -5.77 4.76 -11.45
CA ASP A 38 -6.61 5.11 -12.60
C ASP A 38 -7.56 3.96 -12.95
N LYS A 39 -7.06 2.72 -13.00
CA LYS A 39 -7.90 1.52 -13.26
C LYS A 39 -8.95 1.28 -12.18
N ILE A 40 -8.62 1.50 -10.90
CA ILE A 40 -9.61 1.36 -9.82
C ILE A 40 -10.70 2.42 -9.97
N ILE A 41 -10.35 3.67 -10.29
CA ILE A 41 -11.32 4.75 -10.51
C ILE A 41 -12.19 4.50 -11.75
N GLU A 42 -11.63 3.95 -12.83
CA GLU A 42 -12.39 3.54 -14.02
C GLU A 42 -13.48 2.51 -13.67
N ILE A 43 -13.16 1.55 -12.80
CA ILE A 43 -14.08 0.47 -12.40
C ILE A 43 -15.08 0.93 -11.32
N MET A 44 -14.66 1.85 -10.45
CA MET A 44 -15.47 2.37 -9.35
C MET A 44 -15.45 3.92 -9.36
N PRO A 45 -16.27 4.56 -10.21
CA PRO A 45 -16.25 6.02 -10.36
C PRO A 45 -16.52 6.79 -9.06
N ASN A 46 -17.41 6.27 -8.22
CA ASN A 46 -17.77 6.87 -6.92
C ASN A 46 -16.59 6.91 -5.94
N LEU A 47 -15.54 6.11 -6.17
CA LEU A 47 -14.34 6.14 -5.35
C LEU A 47 -13.63 7.50 -5.46
N LYS A 48 -13.66 8.15 -6.61
CA LYS A 48 -13.00 9.44 -6.82
C LYS A 48 -13.52 10.52 -5.86
N GLU A 49 -14.84 10.56 -5.66
CA GLU A 49 -15.49 11.50 -4.75
C GLU A 49 -15.18 11.17 -3.29
N MET A 50 -15.21 9.88 -2.92
CA MET A 50 -14.86 9.45 -1.56
C MET A 50 -13.40 9.77 -1.22
N VAL A 51 -12.49 9.52 -2.16
CA VAL A 51 -11.06 9.78 -2.02
C VAL A 51 -10.80 11.27 -1.78
N GLY A 52 -11.46 12.14 -2.53
CA GLY A 52 -11.38 13.59 -2.32
C GLY A 52 -11.97 14.02 -0.98
N LYS A 53 -13.13 13.47 -0.59
CA LYS A 53 -13.82 13.82 0.66
C LYS A 53 -13.00 13.47 1.91
N TYR A 54 -12.31 12.34 1.90
CA TYR A 54 -11.57 11.84 3.08
C TYR A 54 -10.07 12.14 3.03
N ASP A 55 -9.63 12.89 2.01
CA ASP A 55 -8.22 13.23 1.78
C ASP A 55 -7.32 11.97 1.78
N ILE A 56 -7.74 10.98 1.00
CA ILE A 56 -7.03 9.70 0.88
C ILE A 56 -6.08 9.78 -0.30
N ASN A 57 -4.79 9.54 -0.09
CA ASN A 57 -3.88 9.34 -1.21
C ASN A 57 -3.90 7.86 -1.66
N VAL A 58 -4.73 7.54 -2.66
CA VAL A 58 -4.88 6.18 -3.20
C VAL A 58 -3.55 5.58 -3.65
N LYS A 59 -2.67 6.38 -4.25
CA LYS A 59 -1.35 5.90 -4.71
C LYS A 59 -0.50 5.45 -3.54
N ASP A 60 -0.56 6.15 -2.41
CA ASP A 60 0.18 5.77 -1.21
C ASP A 60 -0.39 4.51 -0.59
N VAL A 61 -1.72 4.37 -0.53
CA VAL A 61 -2.39 3.15 -0.07
C VAL A 61 -1.95 1.95 -0.90
N ILE A 62 -1.99 2.05 -2.23
CA ILE A 62 -1.57 0.97 -3.14
C ILE A 62 -0.10 0.58 -2.90
N ARG A 63 0.79 1.54 -2.76
CA ARG A 63 2.23 1.27 -2.55
C ARG A 63 2.50 0.68 -1.17
N PHE A 64 1.78 1.15 -0.15
CA PHE A 64 1.89 0.68 1.22
C PHE A 64 1.24 -0.70 1.44
N GLN A 65 0.26 -1.08 0.61
CA GLN A 65 -0.43 -2.37 0.70
C GLN A 65 0.52 -3.57 0.84
N SER A 66 1.62 -3.57 0.09
CA SER A 66 2.64 -4.62 0.18
C SER A 66 3.29 -4.74 1.58
N VAL A 67 3.45 -3.62 2.31
CA VAL A 67 3.94 -3.61 3.69
C VAL A 67 2.89 -4.21 4.62
N SER A 68 1.64 -3.77 4.49
CA SER A 68 0.51 -4.27 5.27
C SER A 68 0.36 -5.78 5.16
N GLU A 69 0.36 -6.30 3.92
CA GLU A 69 0.27 -7.72 3.62
C GLU A 69 1.48 -8.50 4.14
N LYS A 70 2.69 -7.94 4.00
CA LYS A 70 3.89 -8.58 4.51
C LYS A 70 3.88 -8.68 6.04
N CYS A 71 3.46 -7.63 6.73
CA CYS A 71 3.29 -7.63 8.18
C CYS A 71 2.25 -8.67 8.61
N ARG A 72 1.07 -8.64 7.99
CA ARG A 72 -0.02 -9.58 8.26
C ARG A 72 0.42 -11.03 8.07
N SER A 73 1.02 -11.34 6.92
CA SER A 73 1.49 -12.67 6.59
C SER A 73 2.55 -13.17 7.58
N GLU A 74 3.52 -12.33 7.97
CA GLU A 74 4.55 -12.72 8.92
C GLU A 74 3.99 -12.90 10.33
N ARG A 75 3.05 -12.04 10.75
CA ARG A 75 2.34 -12.17 12.02
C ARG A 75 1.55 -13.49 12.06
N GLU A 76 0.77 -13.78 11.03
CA GLU A 76 -0.08 -14.97 10.93
C GLU A 76 0.75 -16.25 10.86
N LYS A 77 1.82 -16.26 10.07
CA LYS A 77 2.76 -17.39 9.98
C LYS A 77 3.36 -17.78 11.34
N ARG A 78 3.57 -16.80 12.22
CA ARG A 78 4.11 -17.01 13.58
C ARG A 78 3.01 -17.23 14.63
N GLY A 79 1.73 -17.23 14.23
CA GLY A 79 0.60 -17.40 15.14
C GLY A 79 0.41 -16.25 16.13
N PHE A 80 0.97 -15.06 15.85
CA PHE A 80 0.90 -13.96 16.81
C PHE A 80 -0.45 -13.25 16.75
N ALA A 81 -1.07 -13.12 17.92
CA ALA A 81 -2.25 -12.27 18.08
C ALA A 81 -1.84 -10.80 18.24
N PHE A 82 -2.62 -9.88 17.68
CA PHE A 82 -2.38 -8.44 17.86
C PHE A 82 -2.24 -8.03 19.33
N LYS A 83 -3.05 -8.63 20.24
CA LYS A 83 -2.99 -8.35 21.67
C LYS A 83 -1.61 -8.65 22.26
N GLN A 84 -1.00 -9.77 21.89
CA GLN A 84 0.32 -10.16 22.37
C GLN A 84 1.39 -9.17 21.91
N ILE A 85 1.40 -8.83 20.62
CA ILE A 85 2.37 -7.89 20.06
C ILE A 85 2.19 -6.49 20.65
N ALA A 86 0.94 -6.03 20.76
CA ALA A 86 0.61 -4.74 21.35
C ALA A 86 1.15 -4.61 22.78
N LEU A 87 1.03 -5.67 23.59
CA LEU A 87 1.60 -5.74 24.94
C LEU A 87 3.14 -5.70 24.91
N SER A 88 3.78 -6.54 24.09
CA SER A 88 5.25 -6.56 23.97
C SER A 88 5.82 -5.22 23.50
N LEU A 89 5.12 -4.55 22.58
CA LEU A 89 5.50 -3.23 22.07
C LEU A 89 4.99 -2.09 22.94
N LYS A 90 4.20 -2.33 24.00
CA LYS A 90 3.58 -1.29 24.83
C LYS A 90 2.87 -0.22 23.98
N VAL A 91 2.08 -0.65 23.00
CA VAL A 91 1.28 0.23 22.14
C VAL A 91 -0.19 -0.21 22.12
N PRO A 92 -1.14 0.72 21.93
CA PRO A 92 -2.52 0.34 21.68
C PRO A 92 -2.66 -0.56 20.45
N GLN A 93 -3.52 -1.59 20.55
CA GLN A 93 -3.72 -2.60 19.51
C GLN A 93 -4.13 -2.01 18.15
N TYR A 94 -4.92 -0.92 18.17
CA TYR A 94 -5.43 -0.32 16.94
C TYR A 94 -4.33 0.24 16.04
N TRP A 95 -3.16 0.62 16.57
CA TRP A 95 -2.04 1.07 15.76
C TRP A 95 -1.50 -0.04 14.86
N LEU A 96 -1.44 -1.27 15.37
CA LEU A 96 -1.03 -2.43 14.58
C LEU A 96 -2.08 -2.76 13.50
N LYS A 97 -3.36 -2.57 13.83
CA LYS A 97 -4.46 -2.74 12.86
C LYS A 97 -4.37 -1.73 11.72
N TYR A 98 -4.08 -0.45 12.00
CA TYR A 98 -3.91 0.57 10.95
C TYR A 98 -2.79 0.23 9.98
N ILE A 99 -1.69 -0.34 10.47
CA ILE A 99 -0.60 -0.83 9.62
C ILE A 99 -1.10 -1.96 8.72
N GLU A 100 -1.76 -2.98 9.26
CA GLU A 100 -2.20 -4.12 8.46
C GLU A 100 -3.43 -3.85 7.59
N SER A 101 -4.18 -2.78 7.83
CA SER A 101 -5.31 -2.35 6.99
C SER A 101 -4.94 -1.29 5.95
N SER A 102 -3.65 -0.95 5.81
CA SER A 102 -3.17 0.10 4.90
C SER A 102 -3.82 1.46 5.15
N SER A 103 -4.14 1.75 6.41
CA SER A 103 -4.73 3.03 6.81
C SER A 103 -3.63 4.11 6.89
N VAL A 104 -3.02 4.43 5.75
CA VAL A 104 -1.81 5.28 5.60
C VAL A 104 -1.87 6.55 6.45
N LYS A 105 -3.02 7.25 6.43
CA LYS A 105 -3.27 8.49 7.20
C LYS A 105 -3.19 8.32 8.73
N ASN A 106 -3.37 7.10 9.22
CA ASN A 106 -3.36 6.77 10.65
C ASN A 106 -2.10 6.00 11.04
N ILE A 107 -1.07 5.95 10.20
CA ILE A 107 0.16 5.22 10.51
C ILE A 107 1.11 6.11 11.29
N ASN A 108 1.36 5.72 12.54
CA ASN A 108 2.50 6.24 13.29
C ASN A 108 3.79 5.53 12.86
N VAL A 109 4.73 6.26 12.26
CA VAL A 109 5.97 5.70 11.72
C VAL A 109 6.87 5.04 12.76
N ASP A 110 6.89 5.53 14.00
CA ASP A 110 7.72 4.93 15.03
C ASP A 110 7.14 3.58 15.49
N ILE A 111 5.82 3.48 15.56
CA ILE A 111 5.14 2.20 15.80
C ILE A 111 5.34 1.25 14.61
N LEU A 112 5.26 1.74 13.37
CA LEU A 112 5.54 0.95 12.18
C LEU A 112 6.94 0.34 12.22
N LYS A 113 7.98 1.14 12.51
CA LYS A 113 9.37 0.63 12.61
C LYS A 113 9.49 -0.45 13.68
N ARG A 114 8.95 -0.19 14.88
CA ARG A 114 8.99 -1.16 15.99
C ARG A 114 8.26 -2.45 15.65
N TYR A 115 7.15 -2.36 14.92
CA TYR A 115 6.40 -3.52 14.47
C TYR A 115 7.15 -4.32 13.39
N ILE A 116 7.74 -3.63 12.41
CA ILE A 116 8.61 -4.23 11.39
C ILE A 116 9.79 -4.97 12.04
N ASP A 117 10.39 -4.36 13.06
CA ASP A 117 11.51 -4.95 13.79
C ASP A 117 11.07 -6.19 14.58
N TYR A 118 9.93 -6.11 15.28
CA TYR A 118 9.35 -7.24 16.00
C TYR A 118 9.09 -8.44 15.08
N LEU A 119 8.61 -8.19 13.86
CA LEU A 119 8.39 -9.22 12.85
C LEU A 119 9.67 -9.66 12.13
N GLY A 120 10.83 -9.07 12.43
CA GLY A 120 12.09 -9.41 11.74
C GLY A 120 12.10 -9.00 10.26
N LEU A 121 11.31 -8.01 9.86
CA LEU A 121 11.12 -7.59 8.47
C LEU A 121 12.04 -6.45 8.04
N ARG A 122 12.96 -5.99 8.92
CA ARG A 122 13.80 -4.80 8.71
C ARG A 122 14.51 -4.77 7.36
N ARG A 123 15.17 -5.85 6.94
CA ARG A 123 15.89 -5.92 5.64
C ARG A 123 14.93 -5.73 4.46
N TRP A 124 13.78 -6.40 4.50
CA TRP A 124 12.77 -6.31 3.44
C TRP A 124 12.13 -4.92 3.40
N PHE A 125 11.78 -4.36 4.56
CA PHE A 125 11.17 -3.04 4.67
C PHE A 125 12.12 -1.93 4.20
N ASN A 126 13.41 -2.05 4.47
CA ASN A 126 14.41 -1.10 3.96
C ASN A 126 14.48 -1.11 2.42
N LEU A 127 14.28 -2.27 1.78
CA LEU A 127 14.20 -2.33 0.32
C LEU A 127 12.90 -1.68 -0.19
N TRP A 128 11.77 -1.91 0.49
CA TRP A 128 10.51 -1.22 0.15
C TRP A 128 10.68 0.29 0.28
N LYS A 129 11.25 0.76 1.39
CA LYS A 129 11.50 2.18 1.68
C LYS A 129 12.38 2.83 0.61
N LYS A 130 13.45 2.17 0.16
CA LYS A 130 14.32 2.69 -0.91
C LYS A 130 13.55 2.96 -2.21
N ASN A 131 12.55 2.15 -2.54
CA ASN A 131 11.69 2.32 -3.72
C ASN A 131 10.49 3.24 -3.47
N ASN A 132 10.26 3.63 -2.22
CA ASN A 132 9.07 4.37 -1.79
C ASN A 132 9.41 5.49 -0.79
N LEU A 133 10.54 6.18 -1.02
CA LEU A 133 11.05 7.21 -0.11
C LEU A 133 10.04 8.35 0.08
N ASP A 134 9.34 8.74 -0.97
CA ASP A 134 8.33 9.80 -0.96
C ASP A 134 7.11 9.42 -0.11
N VAL A 135 6.63 8.16 -0.22
CA VAL A 135 5.54 7.64 0.63
C VAL A 135 5.99 7.60 2.08
N TYR A 136 7.18 7.05 2.34
CA TYR A 136 7.73 6.96 3.68
C TYR A 136 7.95 8.35 4.32
N ALA A 137 8.35 9.35 3.54
CA ALA A 137 8.50 10.72 4.00
C ALA A 137 7.15 11.33 4.40
N ARG A 138 6.08 11.10 3.61
CA ARG A 138 4.73 11.56 3.96
C ARG A 138 4.21 10.91 5.24
N LEU A 139 4.37 9.59 5.38
CA LEU A 139 4.06 8.87 6.62
C LEU A 139 4.77 9.47 7.84
N SER A 140 5.98 10.02 7.66
CA SER A 140 6.79 10.57 8.76
C SER A 140 6.44 12.03 9.09
N LYS A 141 5.70 12.73 8.22
CA LYS A 141 5.34 14.15 8.35
C LYS A 141 3.97 14.35 9.01
N GLU A 142 3.09 13.36 8.97
CA GLU A 142 1.81 13.39 9.67
C GLU A 142 2.03 13.12 11.17
N LYS A 143 2.34 14.18 11.93
CA LYS A 143 2.33 14.21 13.39
C LYS A 143 1.78 15.53 13.88
#